data_AF-A0A5B7RCI6-F1
#
_entry.id   AF-A0A5B7RCI6-F1
#
_cell.length_a   1.000
_cell.length_b   1.000
_cell.length_c   1.000
_cell.angle_alpha   90.00
_cell.angle_beta   90.00
_cell.angle_gamma   90.00
#
_symmetry.space_group_name_H-M   'P 1'
#
loop_
_entity.id
_entity.type
_entity.pdbx_description
1 polymer ?
#
loop_
_entity_poly.entity_id
_entity_poly.type
_entity_poly.pdbx_seq_one_letter_code
_entity_poly.pdbx_strand_id
1 'polypeptide(L)'
;MDHHAPDRRPAGGSRLLTVVLAVLLLAVLATSTVLVLERRNEPDVSPQRPADIGAARWQDDVAGRAVLAARRAARTYFTLDHRHVERDMDAMRALGTDEFVASYDAGAAALAARVSEQRLRLSAALEPDGAATELLVADRAQVLVTLDVTTVAPTGRRTAPYRTRVVLDLVDDEWLVAAFEEVR
;
A
#
# COMPACT_ATOMS: atom_id res chain seq x y z
N MET A 1 -58.22 52.07 -42.76
CA MET A 1 -57.79 51.70 -41.40
C MET A 1 -57.44 50.24 -41.43
N ASP A 2 -56.15 49.96 -41.28
CA ASP A 2 -55.55 48.94 -40.40
C ASP A 2 -55.98 47.47 -40.62
N HIS A 3 -55.14 46.45 -40.50
CA HIS A 3 -53.76 46.33 -40.01
C HIS A 3 -53.27 44.92 -40.42
N HIS A 4 -51.97 44.82 -40.70
CA HIS A 4 -51.07 43.71 -40.33
C HIS A 4 -51.45 42.24 -40.62
N ALA A 5 -50.57 41.60 -41.41
CA ALA A 5 -50.37 40.15 -41.38
C ALA A 5 -49.91 39.69 -39.99
N PRO A 6 -50.12 38.40 -39.66
CA PRO A 6 -48.92 37.59 -39.41
C PRO A 6 -48.91 36.21 -40.08
N ASP A 7 -47.72 35.99 -40.63
CA ASP A 7 -47.00 34.77 -40.96
C ASP A 7 -47.35 33.52 -40.12
N ARG A 8 -47.69 32.41 -40.80
CA ARG A 8 -47.84 31.08 -40.20
C ARG A 8 -46.58 30.26 -40.47
N ARG A 9 -45.72 30.12 -39.46
CA ARG A 9 -44.60 29.16 -39.50
C ARG A 9 -45.11 27.71 -39.40
N PRO A 10 -44.58 26.75 -40.17
CA PRO A 10 -44.93 25.34 -40.03
C PRO A 10 -44.27 24.70 -38.80
N ALA A 11 -45.08 24.07 -37.95
CA ALA A 11 -44.64 23.19 -36.88
C ALA A 11 -44.13 21.85 -37.44
N GLY A 12 -42.93 21.86 -38.02
CA GLY A 12 -42.27 20.68 -38.63
C GLY A 12 -41.22 20.00 -37.75
N GLY A 13 -41.17 20.27 -36.44
CA GLY A 13 -40.03 19.89 -35.59
C GLY A 13 -40.16 18.59 -34.78
N SER A 14 -41.34 17.98 -34.68
CA SER A 14 -41.56 16.90 -33.68
C SER A 14 -41.19 15.50 -34.19
N ARG A 15 -41.45 15.16 -35.46
CA ARG A 15 -41.21 13.80 -35.96
C ARG A 15 -39.73 13.46 -36.19
N LEU A 16 -38.94 14.45 -36.62
CA LEU A 16 -37.48 14.30 -36.80
C LEU A 16 -36.78 14.13 -35.45
N LEU A 17 -37.21 14.86 -34.42
CA LEU A 17 -36.65 14.76 -33.08
C LEU A 17 -36.90 13.37 -32.47
N THR A 18 -38.09 12.79 -32.65
CA THR A 18 -38.41 11.45 -32.13
C THR A 18 -37.61 10.34 -32.80
N VAL A 19 -37.38 10.44 -34.11
CA VAL A 19 -36.56 9.46 -34.85
C VAL A 19 -35.09 9.54 -34.43
N VAL A 20 -34.54 10.75 -34.30
CA VAL A 20 -33.17 10.95 -33.81
C VAL A 20 -33.01 10.44 -32.37
N LEU A 21 -33.99 10.69 -31.50
CA LEU A 21 -33.98 10.19 -30.13
C LEU A 21 -34.03 8.66 -30.07
N ALA A 22 -34.86 8.02 -30.89
CA ALA A 22 -34.95 6.55 -30.94
C ALA A 22 -33.65 5.89 -31.44
N VAL A 23 -32.99 6.50 -32.43
CA VAL A 23 -31.70 6.02 -32.93
C VAL A 23 -30.59 6.22 -31.89
N LEU A 24 -30.57 7.35 -31.18
CA LEU A 24 -29.63 7.58 -30.07
C LEU A 24 -29.85 6.59 -28.92
N LEU A 25 -31.12 6.27 -28.59
CA LEU A 25 -31.43 5.30 -27.54
C LEU A 25 -30.97 3.89 -27.91
N LEU A 26 -31.15 3.48 -29.16
CA LEU A 26 -30.65 2.21 -29.67
C LEU A 26 -29.12 2.15 -29.70
N ALA A 27 -28.46 3.25 -30.07
CA ALA A 27 -27.00 3.34 -30.03
C ALA A 27 -26.44 3.23 -28.60
N VAL A 28 -27.08 3.90 -27.63
CA VAL A 28 -26.72 3.81 -26.20
C VAL A 28 -26.91 2.38 -25.68
N LEU A 29 -28.03 1.74 -26.02
CA LEU A 29 -28.32 0.36 -25.62
C LEU A 29 -27.32 -0.64 -26.24
N ALA A 30 -26.90 -0.44 -27.49
CA ALA A 30 -25.89 -1.27 -28.14
C ALA A 30 -24.49 -1.08 -27.52
N THR A 31 -24.11 0.15 -27.16
CA THR A 31 -22.86 0.38 -26.41
C THR A 31 -22.92 -0.20 -25.00
N SER A 32 -24.07 -0.17 -24.34
CA SER A 32 -24.25 -0.77 -23.02
C SER A 32 -24.14 -2.29 -23.04
N THR A 33 -24.67 -2.97 -24.07
CA THR A 33 -24.53 -4.43 -24.18
C THR A 33 -23.10 -4.87 -24.50
N VAL A 34 -22.38 -4.12 -25.34
CA VAL A 34 -20.95 -4.37 -25.59
C VAL A 34 -20.13 -4.19 -24.31
N LEU A 35 -20.34 -3.11 -23.57
CA LEU A 35 -19.65 -2.87 -22.28
C LEU A 35 -19.96 -3.94 -21.23
N VAL A 36 -21.18 -4.49 -21.21
CA VAL A 36 -21.56 -5.56 -20.27
C VAL A 36 -20.98 -6.92 -20.69
N LEU A 37 -20.82 -7.18 -21.99
CA LEU A 37 -20.15 -8.40 -22.46
C LEU A 37 -18.63 -8.34 -22.26
N GLU A 38 -18.01 -7.17 -22.43
CA GLU A 38 -16.58 -6.98 -22.21
C GLU A 38 -16.22 -7.11 -20.72
N ARG A 39 -17.08 -6.58 -19.83
CA ARG A 39 -16.98 -6.78 -18.37
C ARG A 39 -17.11 -8.23 -17.91
N ARG A 40 -17.72 -9.12 -18.72
CA ARG A 40 -17.80 -10.56 -18.41
C ARG A 40 -16.54 -11.33 -18.80
N ASN A 41 -15.66 -10.74 -19.60
CA ASN A 41 -14.39 -11.34 -20.04
C ASN A 41 -13.16 -10.78 -19.31
N GLU A 42 -13.33 -9.86 -18.36
CA GLU A 42 -12.26 -9.52 -17.44
C GLU A 42 -11.99 -10.74 -16.54
N PRO A 43 -10.72 -11.17 -16.37
CA PRO A 43 -10.39 -12.16 -15.34
C PRO A 43 -10.98 -11.66 -14.02
N ASP A 44 -11.51 -12.57 -13.20
CA ASP A 44 -12.16 -12.28 -11.93
C ASP A 44 -11.20 -11.56 -10.97
N VAL A 45 -11.05 -10.24 -11.13
CA VAL A 45 -10.37 -9.36 -10.20
C VAL A 45 -11.39 -8.99 -9.15
N SER A 46 -11.64 -9.93 -8.25
CA SER A 46 -12.34 -9.65 -7.01
C SER A 46 -11.57 -8.54 -6.27
N PRO A 47 -12.17 -7.36 -6.00
CA PRO A 47 -11.50 -6.28 -5.30
C PRO A 47 -11.17 -6.74 -3.87
N GLN A 48 -9.92 -7.14 -3.64
CA GLN A 48 -9.43 -7.50 -2.32
C GLN A 48 -9.39 -6.25 -1.46
N ARG A 49 -9.95 -6.30 -0.25
CA ARG A 49 -9.81 -5.17 0.67
C ARG A 49 -8.34 -5.09 1.09
N PRO A 50 -7.78 -3.89 1.34
CA PRO A 50 -6.41 -3.76 1.81
C PRO A 50 -6.08 -4.63 3.06
N ALA A 51 -7.07 -4.81 3.94
CA ALA A 51 -6.96 -5.69 5.11
C ALA A 51 -6.95 -7.20 4.79
N ASP A 52 -7.43 -7.61 3.60
CA ASP A 52 -7.43 -8.99 3.14
C ASP A 52 -6.10 -9.35 2.44
N ILE A 53 -5.33 -8.35 2.02
CA ILE A 53 -3.96 -8.49 1.51
C ILE A 53 -3.04 -8.78 2.71
N GLY A 54 -2.96 -10.07 3.05
CA GLY A 54 -2.07 -10.61 4.08
C GLY A 54 -2.68 -11.58 5.08
N ALA A 55 -4.00 -11.78 5.04
CA ALA A 55 -4.69 -12.73 5.91
C ALA A 55 -4.58 -14.19 5.42
N ALA A 56 -4.36 -14.42 4.11
CA ALA A 56 -4.24 -15.75 3.54
C ALA A 56 -3.23 -15.76 2.39
N ARG A 57 -2.05 -16.36 2.64
CA ARG A 57 -1.01 -16.76 1.66
C ARG A 57 -0.69 -15.69 0.60
N TRP A 58 0.36 -14.93 0.88
CA TRP A 58 0.98 -13.93 -0.02
C TRP A 58 1.10 -14.47 -1.45
N GLN A 59 0.44 -13.81 -2.40
CA GLN A 59 0.61 -14.09 -3.82
C GLN A 59 1.93 -13.47 -4.29
N ASP A 60 2.58 -14.05 -5.31
CA ASP A 60 3.79 -13.45 -5.92
C ASP A 60 3.42 -12.33 -6.90
N ASP A 61 2.65 -11.37 -6.41
CA ASP A 61 2.28 -10.15 -7.11
C ASP A 61 2.93 -8.93 -6.44
N VAL A 62 2.78 -7.76 -7.06
CA VAL A 62 3.39 -6.51 -6.58
C VAL A 62 2.94 -6.19 -5.15
N ALA A 63 1.68 -6.46 -4.82
CA ALA A 63 1.09 -6.23 -3.51
C ALA A 63 1.67 -7.16 -2.43
N GLY A 64 1.76 -8.46 -2.72
CA GLY A 64 2.35 -9.46 -1.83
C GLY A 64 3.82 -9.18 -1.57
N ARG A 65 4.58 -8.77 -2.60
CA ARG A 65 5.98 -8.35 -2.44
C ARG A 65 6.15 -7.12 -1.54
N ALA A 66 5.23 -6.15 -1.60
CA ALA A 66 5.26 -5.00 -0.70
C ALA A 66 5.12 -5.45 0.77
N VAL A 67 4.17 -6.34 1.06
CA VAL A 67 3.99 -6.81 2.45
C VAL A 67 5.17 -7.67 2.92
N LEU A 68 5.74 -8.51 2.05
CA LEU A 68 6.95 -9.26 2.37
C LEU A 68 8.13 -8.34 2.67
N ALA A 69 8.30 -7.26 1.90
CA ALA A 69 9.32 -6.23 2.14
C ALA A 69 9.08 -5.53 3.49
N ALA A 70 7.85 -5.11 3.80
CA ALA A 70 7.50 -4.49 5.08
C ALA A 70 7.79 -5.42 6.28
N ARG A 71 7.39 -6.70 6.18
CA ARG A 71 7.66 -7.71 7.23
C ARG A 71 9.16 -7.92 7.42
N ARG A 72 9.93 -8.01 6.33
CA ARG A 72 11.38 -8.14 6.35
C ARG A 72 12.02 -6.93 7.02
N ALA A 73 11.61 -5.73 6.63
CA ALA A 73 12.10 -4.48 7.20
C ALA A 73 11.80 -4.40 8.70
N ALA A 74 10.56 -4.62 9.13
CA ALA A 74 10.18 -4.55 10.55
C ALA A 74 10.97 -5.56 11.39
N ARG A 75 11.09 -6.80 10.92
CA ARG A 75 11.90 -7.82 11.60
C ARG A 75 13.36 -7.41 11.70
N THR A 76 13.92 -6.83 10.64
CA THR A 76 15.33 -6.39 10.58
C THR A 76 15.57 -5.23 11.56
N TYR A 77 14.70 -4.21 11.54
CA TYR A 77 14.79 -3.05 12.42
C TYR A 77 14.75 -3.43 13.92
N PHE A 78 13.87 -4.38 14.29
CA PHE A 78 13.68 -4.81 15.68
C PHE A 78 14.55 -6.03 16.09
N THR A 79 15.54 -6.41 15.27
CA THR A 79 16.50 -7.47 15.60
C THR A 79 17.91 -6.90 15.59
N LEU A 80 18.50 -6.76 16.78
CA LEU A 80 19.84 -6.21 16.98
C LEU A 80 20.57 -7.01 18.05
N ASP A 81 21.85 -7.29 17.88
CA ASP A 81 22.67 -7.94 18.90
C ASP A 81 23.98 -7.18 19.10
N HIS A 82 24.32 -6.89 20.36
CA HIS A 82 25.57 -6.21 20.72
C HIS A 82 26.85 -6.85 20.18
N ARG A 83 26.82 -8.14 19.83
CA ARG A 83 27.99 -8.85 19.28
C ARG A 83 28.25 -8.53 17.81
N HIS A 84 27.27 -7.93 17.12
CA HIS A 84 27.31 -7.68 15.68
C HIS A 84 26.36 -6.54 15.27
N VAL A 85 26.26 -5.51 16.11
CA VAL A 85 25.25 -4.45 15.93
C VAL A 85 25.46 -3.69 14.63
N GLU A 86 26.70 -3.43 14.23
CA GLU A 86 27.03 -2.72 12.99
C GLU A 86 26.50 -3.48 11.78
N ARG A 87 26.69 -4.80 11.74
CA ARG A 87 26.19 -5.66 10.66
C ARG A 87 24.66 -5.69 10.64
N ASP A 88 24.02 -5.74 11.82
CA ASP A 88 22.57 -5.76 11.90
C ASP A 88 21.98 -4.41 11.42
N MET A 89 22.67 -3.30 11.67
CA MET A 89 22.31 -1.97 11.16
C MET A 89 22.55 -1.83 9.66
N ASP A 90 23.66 -2.36 9.13
CA ASP A 90 23.91 -2.41 7.68
C ASP A 90 22.83 -3.20 6.95
N ALA A 91 22.33 -4.28 7.56
CA ALA A 91 21.22 -5.04 7.01
C ALA A 91 19.93 -4.19 6.91
N MET A 92 19.71 -3.25 7.83
CA MET A 92 18.59 -2.31 7.75
C MET A 92 18.81 -1.25 6.66
N ARG A 93 20.02 -0.70 6.55
CA ARG A 93 20.37 0.28 5.51
C ARG A 93 20.12 -0.26 4.11
N ALA A 94 20.47 -1.52 3.88
CA ALA A 94 20.27 -2.19 2.59
C ALA A 94 18.79 -2.37 2.18
N LEU A 95 17.83 -2.11 3.09
CA LEU A 95 16.40 -2.17 2.79
C LEU A 95 15.79 -0.79 2.55
N GLY A 96 16.55 0.28 2.72
CA GLY A 96 16.05 1.66 2.71
C GLY A 96 16.27 2.37 1.40
N THR A 97 15.46 3.41 1.16
CA THR A 97 15.80 4.47 0.21
C THR A 97 16.95 5.31 0.75
N ASP A 98 17.66 6.04 -0.11
CA ASP A 98 18.76 6.93 0.31
C ASP A 98 18.33 7.94 1.38
N GLU A 99 17.11 8.49 1.25
CA GLU A 99 16.56 9.43 2.22
C GLU A 99 16.28 8.77 3.57
N PHE A 100 15.72 7.55 3.56
CA PHE A 100 15.54 6.78 4.79
C PHE A 100 16.88 6.47 5.46
N VAL A 101 17.88 6.03 4.70
CA VAL A 101 19.22 5.70 5.22
C VAL A 101 19.85 6.92 5.89
N ALA A 102 19.77 8.10 5.26
CA ALA A 102 20.26 9.33 5.84
C ALA A 102 19.57 9.69 7.18
N SER A 103 18.25 9.52 7.25
CA SER A 103 17.47 9.74 8.48
C SER A 103 17.80 8.71 9.58
N TYR A 104 17.93 7.45 9.19
CA TYR A 104 18.30 6.35 10.09
C TYR A 104 19.69 6.55 10.71
N ASP A 105 20.65 7.01 9.91
CA ASP A 105 22.03 7.24 10.35
C ASP A 105 22.18 8.37 11.35
N ALA A 106 21.26 9.34 11.37
CA ALA A 106 21.25 10.41 12.36
C ALA A 106 21.14 9.89 13.80
N GLY A 107 20.46 8.76 14.02
CA GLY A 107 20.31 8.11 15.32
C GLY A 107 21.19 6.86 15.52
N ALA A 108 21.83 6.38 14.44
CA ALA A 108 22.41 5.05 14.40
C ALA A 108 23.52 4.84 15.43
N ALA A 109 24.47 5.78 15.52
CA ALA A 109 25.62 5.66 16.41
C ALA A 109 25.21 5.59 17.90
N ALA A 110 24.22 6.39 18.29
CA ALA A 110 23.71 6.39 19.68
C ALA A 110 22.98 5.10 20.02
N LEU A 111 22.22 4.53 19.07
CA LEU A 111 21.58 3.23 19.24
C LEU A 111 22.61 2.11 19.35
N ALA A 112 23.62 2.08 18.47
CA ALA A 112 24.69 1.09 18.48
C ALA A 112 25.44 1.10 19.83
N ALA A 113 25.83 2.29 20.31
CA ALA A 113 26.47 2.45 21.61
C ALA A 113 25.60 1.88 22.74
N ARG A 114 24.29 2.22 22.77
CA ARG A 114 23.36 1.69 23.78
C ARG A 114 23.25 0.18 23.75
N VAL A 115 23.08 -0.42 22.57
CA VAL A 115 22.99 -1.88 22.40
C VAL A 115 24.26 -2.55 22.88
N SER A 116 25.43 -1.99 22.53
CA SER A 116 26.75 -2.49 22.92
C SER A 116 27.02 -2.40 24.42
N GLU A 117 26.87 -1.20 25.00
CA GLU A 117 27.14 -0.92 26.42
C GLU A 117 26.25 -1.75 27.34
N GLN A 118 24.97 -1.87 27.00
CA GLN A 118 24.00 -2.63 27.81
C GLN A 118 23.97 -4.13 27.45
N ARG A 119 24.80 -4.57 26.50
CA ARG A 119 24.87 -5.94 25.99
C ARG A 119 23.51 -6.49 25.59
N LEU A 120 22.74 -5.68 24.87
CA LEU A 120 21.39 -6.04 24.48
C LEU A 120 21.40 -7.08 23.36
N ARG A 121 20.37 -7.93 23.38
CA ARG A 121 19.94 -8.73 22.24
C ARG A 121 18.44 -8.55 22.07
N LEU A 122 18.05 -7.96 20.95
CA LEU A 122 16.68 -7.77 20.52
C LEU A 122 16.36 -8.82 19.46
N SER A 123 15.20 -9.46 19.58
CA SER A 123 14.70 -10.39 18.58
C SER A 123 13.22 -10.16 18.34
N ALA A 124 12.84 -9.95 17.08
CA ALA A 124 11.46 -9.78 16.65
C ALA A 124 10.82 -11.12 16.26
N ALA A 125 9.61 -11.37 16.76
CA ALA A 125 8.73 -12.44 16.32
C ALA A 125 7.49 -11.83 15.66
N LEU A 126 7.22 -12.24 14.42
CA LEU A 126 6.04 -11.80 13.65
C LEU A 126 5.12 -12.99 13.47
N GLU A 127 3.87 -12.83 13.88
CA GLU A 127 2.83 -13.81 13.57
C GLU A 127 2.56 -13.85 12.04
N PRO A 128 2.07 -14.98 11.51
CA PRO A 128 1.76 -15.11 10.08
C PRO A 128 0.81 -14.01 9.57
N ASP A 129 -0.17 -13.64 10.40
CA ASP A 129 -1.20 -12.62 10.18
C ASP A 129 -0.84 -11.25 10.81
N GLY A 130 0.38 -11.08 11.30
CA GLY A 130 0.87 -9.85 11.93
C GLY A 130 1.17 -8.70 10.97
N ALA A 131 0.50 -8.62 9.83
CA ALA A 131 0.65 -7.51 8.88
C ALA A 131 -0.66 -7.19 8.15
N ALA A 132 -0.94 -5.92 7.95
CA ALA A 132 -2.10 -5.42 7.23
C ALA A 132 -1.70 -4.26 6.31
N THR A 133 -2.17 -4.29 5.06
CA THR A 133 -1.94 -3.20 4.11
C THR A 133 -2.93 -2.08 4.40
N GLU A 134 -2.42 -0.88 4.71
CA GLU A 134 -3.23 0.33 4.95
C GLU A 134 -3.40 1.16 3.66
N LEU A 135 -2.34 1.19 2.84
CA LEU A 135 -2.34 1.86 1.54
C LEU A 135 -1.53 1.02 0.55
N LEU A 136 -2.02 0.90 -0.68
CA LEU A 136 -1.25 0.41 -1.81
C LEU A 136 -1.68 1.16 -3.07
N VAL A 137 -0.72 1.86 -3.67
CA VAL A 137 -0.81 2.50 -4.99
C VAL A 137 0.39 2.05 -5.82
N ALA A 138 0.43 2.45 -7.09
CA ALA A 138 1.35 1.91 -8.09
C ALA A 138 2.82 1.80 -7.63
N ASP A 139 3.32 2.81 -6.92
CA ASP A 139 4.72 2.97 -6.52
C ASP A 139 4.89 3.19 -5.01
N ARG A 140 3.83 3.05 -4.22
CA ARG A 140 3.87 3.30 -2.77
C ARG A 140 2.97 2.36 -1.99
N ALA A 141 3.48 1.87 -0.86
CA ALA A 141 2.73 1.05 0.08
C ALA A 141 2.87 1.57 1.52
N GLN A 142 1.84 1.37 2.32
CA GLN A 142 1.89 1.50 3.78
C GLN A 142 1.36 0.22 4.39
N VAL A 143 2.16 -0.40 5.23
CA VAL A 143 1.83 -1.67 5.86
C VAL A 143 2.00 -1.53 7.36
N LEU A 144 0.92 -1.78 8.09
CA LEU A 144 0.96 -1.92 9.53
C LEU A 144 1.48 -3.32 9.87
N VAL A 145 2.59 -3.40 10.60
CA VAL A 145 3.19 -4.65 11.06
C VAL A 145 3.09 -4.72 12.58
N THR A 146 2.61 -5.85 13.08
CA THR A 146 2.58 -6.18 14.50
C THR A 146 3.63 -7.25 14.80
N LEU A 147 4.39 -7.06 15.87
CA LEU A 147 5.43 -7.99 16.27
C LEU A 147 5.65 -7.97 17.78
N ASP A 148 6.12 -9.08 18.33
CA ASP A 148 6.64 -9.14 19.68
C ASP A 148 8.17 -8.99 19.65
N VAL A 149 8.68 -8.03 20.43
CA VAL A 149 10.13 -7.83 20.58
C VAL A 149 10.55 -8.37 21.93
N THR A 150 11.42 -9.37 21.91
CA THR A 150 12.11 -9.84 23.11
C THR A 150 13.44 -9.12 23.23
N THR A 151 13.64 -8.40 24.32
CA THR A 151 14.91 -7.81 24.71
C THR A 151 15.54 -8.65 25.83
N VAL A 152 16.77 -9.10 25.62
CA VAL A 152 17.61 -9.76 26.60
C VAL A 152 18.76 -8.84 26.96
N ALA A 153 18.97 -8.62 28.26
CA ALA A 153 20.08 -7.88 28.84
C ALA A 153 20.66 -8.70 30.01
N PRO A 154 21.86 -8.36 30.52
CA PRO A 154 22.42 -9.05 31.69
C PRO A 154 21.51 -9.01 32.93
N THR A 155 20.66 -7.99 33.04
CA THR A 155 19.74 -7.78 34.17
C THR A 155 18.43 -8.56 34.03
N GLY A 156 18.12 -9.11 32.85
CA GLY A 156 16.90 -9.87 32.65
C GLY A 156 16.41 -9.89 31.21
N ARG A 157 15.20 -10.45 31.04
CA ARG A 157 14.52 -10.60 29.76
C ARG A 157 13.13 -9.98 29.85
N ARG A 158 12.74 -9.25 28.80
CA ARG A 158 11.40 -8.68 28.64
C ARG A 158 10.90 -8.90 27.22
N THR A 159 9.62 -9.22 27.08
CA THR A 159 8.93 -9.24 25.79
C THR A 159 7.83 -8.19 25.83
N ALA A 160 7.67 -7.44 24.74
CA ALA A 160 6.62 -6.44 24.59
C ALA A 160 6.09 -6.42 23.15
N PRO A 161 4.78 -6.19 22.97
CA PRO A 161 4.19 -6.03 21.64
C PRO A 161 4.52 -4.65 21.07
N TYR A 162 4.77 -4.61 19.77
CA TYR A 162 5.00 -3.39 18.99
C TYR A 162 4.09 -3.38 17.77
N ARG A 163 3.70 -2.17 17.38
CA ARG A 163 3.03 -1.90 16.11
C ARG A 163 3.81 -0.81 15.40
N THR A 164 4.12 -1.06 14.14
CA THR A 164 4.83 -0.09 13.32
C THR A 164 4.21 -0.02 11.95
N ARG A 165 4.08 1.19 11.42
CA ARG A 165 3.77 1.39 10.01
C ARG A 165 5.08 1.48 9.26
N VAL A 166 5.23 0.60 8.27
CA VAL A 166 6.34 0.64 7.32
C VAL A 166 5.82 1.26 6.04
N VAL A 167 6.44 2.38 5.65
CA VAL A 167 6.17 3.04 4.38
C VAL A 167 7.21 2.57 3.38
N LEU A 168 6.76 2.12 2.21
CA LEU A 168 7.60 1.61 1.14
C LEU A 168 7.37 2.42 -0.13
N ASP A 169 8.45 2.68 -0.87
CA ASP A 169 8.41 3.19 -2.24
C ASP A 169 9.00 2.12 -3.17
N LEU A 170 8.42 1.99 -4.37
CA LEU A 170 8.90 1.09 -5.41
C LEU A 170 9.98 1.80 -6.23
N VAL A 171 11.22 1.31 -6.15
CA VAL A 171 12.39 1.87 -6.85
C VAL A 171 13.04 0.74 -7.64
N ASP A 172 13.18 0.91 -8.96
CA ASP A 172 13.77 -0.10 -9.86
C ASP A 172 13.21 -1.53 -9.65
N ASP A 173 11.88 -1.63 -9.56
CA ASP A 173 11.11 -2.87 -9.28
C ASP A 173 11.34 -3.51 -7.89
N GLU A 174 12.03 -2.82 -6.97
CA GLU A 174 12.22 -3.23 -5.57
C GLU A 174 11.47 -2.33 -4.59
N TRP A 175 10.79 -2.95 -3.61
CA TRP A 175 10.14 -2.21 -2.52
C TRP A 175 11.16 -1.85 -1.45
N LEU A 176 11.49 -0.56 -1.36
CA LEU A 176 12.44 -0.01 -0.39
C LEU A 176 11.72 0.77 0.72
N VAL A 177 12.27 0.74 1.92
CA VAL A 177 11.75 1.46 3.09
C VAL A 177 12.00 2.95 2.92
N ALA A 178 10.92 3.71 2.89
CA ALA A 178 10.94 5.16 2.91
C ALA A 178 10.77 5.72 4.33
N ALA A 179 10.03 5.03 5.20
CA ALA A 179 9.85 5.46 6.59
C ALA A 179 9.43 4.32 7.54
N PHE A 180 9.73 4.52 8.83
CA PHE A 180 9.20 3.77 9.96
C PHE A 180 8.46 4.71 10.90
N GLU A 181 7.20 4.38 11.20
CA GLU A 181 6.41 5.13 12.16
C GLU A 181 5.96 4.20 13.30
N GLU A 182 6.16 4.63 14.54
CA GLU A 182 5.59 3.93 15.70
C GLU A 182 4.10 4.23 15.79
N VAL A 183 3.29 3.19 15.93
CA VAL A 183 1.84 3.32 16.14
C VAL A 183 1.52 2.94 17.58
N ARG A 184 0.98 3.90 18.35
CA ARG A 184 0.60 3.69 19.77
C ARG A 184 -0.85 3.29 19.92
#